data_AF-A0A158ADU9-F1
#
_entry.id   AF-A0A158ADU9-F1
#
_cell.length_a   1.000
_cell.length_b   1.000
_cell.length_c   1.000
_cell.angle_alpha   90.00
_cell.angle_beta   90.00
_cell.angle_gamma   90.00
#
_symmetry.space_group_name_H-M   'P 1'
#
loop_
_entity.id
_entity.type
_entity.pdbx_description
1 polymer ?
#
loop_
_entity_poly.entity_id
_entity_poly.type
_entity_poly.pdbx_seq_one_letter_code
_entity_poly.pdbx_strand_id
1 'polypeptide(L)' 'MKTLVLACACLAWTCAALATEAPAAASSAASEPKTLKERLGDKASDDQRVNNCHVPVDRRGAKVRPDKCMP' A
#
# COMPACT_ATOMS: atom_id res chain seq x y z
N MET A 1 -51.80 1.46 22.72
CA MET A 1 -51.36 0.41 21.78
C MET A 1 -51.85 0.71 20.36
N LYS A 2 -51.07 1.50 19.60
CA LYS A 2 -51.23 1.78 18.16
C LYS A 2 -50.13 2.70 17.62
N THR A 3 -49.36 3.34 18.51
CA THR A 3 -48.21 4.20 18.16
C THR A 3 -46.85 3.51 18.25
N LEU A 4 -46.82 2.18 18.30
CA LEU A 4 -45.59 1.37 18.43
C LEU A 4 -45.34 0.45 17.23
N VAL A 5 -45.96 0.73 16.07
CA VAL A 5 -45.75 -0.04 14.83
C VAL A 5 -45.10 0.80 13.72
N LEU A 6 -44.87 2.09 13.95
CA LEU A 6 -44.39 3.04 12.92
C LEU A 6 -42.93 3.47 13.13
N ALA A 7 -42.08 2.56 13.62
CA ALA A 7 -40.65 2.83 13.84
C ALA A 7 -39.72 1.82 13.12
N CYS A 8 -40.23 1.02 12.18
CA CYS A 8 -39.47 -0.08 11.57
C CYS A 8 -39.23 0.05 10.05
N ALA A 9 -39.52 1.19 9.41
CA ALA A 9 -39.58 1.25 7.94
C ALA A 9 -38.79 2.38 7.23
N CYS A 10 -37.91 3.13 7.90
CA CYS A 10 -37.25 4.29 7.27
C CYS A 10 -35.71 4.33 7.33
N LEU A 11 -35.03 3.33 7.90
CA LEU A 11 -33.56 3.36 8.05
C LEU A 11 -32.79 2.54 7.01
N ALA A 12 -33.48 1.99 6.01
CA ALA A 12 -32.87 1.12 5.00
C ALA A 12 -32.87 1.77 3.60
N TRP A 13 -32.48 3.04 3.45
CA TRP A 13 -32.38 3.61 2.09
C TRP A 13 -31.48 4.84 1.91
N THR A 14 -30.25 4.86 2.43
CA THR A 14 -29.24 5.82 1.92
C THR A 14 -27.81 5.30 2.08
N CYS A 15 -27.41 4.32 1.27
CA CYS A 15 -26.00 4.08 0.99
C CYS A 15 -25.83 3.78 -0.51
N ALA A 16 -25.99 4.81 -1.35
CA ALA A 16 -25.71 4.73 -2.78
C ALA A 16 -24.38 5.44 -3.09
N ALA A 17 -23.40 4.62 -3.46
CA ALA A 17 -22.31 4.85 -4.41
C ALA A 17 -21.41 6.09 -4.21
N LEU A 18 -20.30 5.90 -3.49
CA LEU A 18 -19.02 6.53 -3.83
C LEU A 18 -18.21 5.52 -4.65
N ALA A 19 -18.42 5.51 -5.97
CA ALA A 19 -17.48 4.88 -6.88
C ALA A 19 -16.26 5.80 -6.98
N THR A 20 -15.25 5.57 -6.13
CA THR A 20 -13.92 6.12 -6.37
C THR A 20 -13.35 5.42 -7.60
N GLU A 21 -12.97 6.19 -8.61
CA GLU A 21 -12.16 5.69 -9.72
C GLU A 21 -10.92 5.00 -9.14
N ALA A 22 -10.76 3.72 -9.49
CA ALA A 22 -9.53 2.99 -9.20
C ALA A 22 -8.40 3.65 -10.00
N PRO A 23 -7.23 3.93 -9.40
CA PRO A 23 -6.08 4.32 -10.21
C PRO A 23 -5.79 3.16 -11.16
N ALA A 24 -5.68 3.45 -12.45
CA ALA A 24 -5.28 2.50 -13.47
C ALA A 24 -4.01 1.79 -12.98
N ALA A 25 -4.18 0.53 -12.57
CA ALA A 25 -3.08 -0.31 -12.14
C ALA A 25 -2.23 -0.55 -13.39
N ALA A 26 -1.18 0.25 -13.54
CA ALA A 26 -0.03 -0.14 -14.32
C ALA A 26 0.31 -1.56 -13.85
N SER A 27 0.29 -2.51 -14.80
CA SER A 27 0.62 -3.90 -14.56
C SER A 27 2.08 -3.98 -14.11
N SER A 28 2.32 -3.72 -12.82
CA SER A 28 3.52 -4.15 -12.15
C SER A 28 3.39 -5.66 -12.11
N ALA A 29 4.15 -6.36 -12.94
CA ALA A 29 4.38 -7.78 -12.81
C ALA A 29 4.66 -8.05 -11.32
N ALA A 30 3.64 -8.54 -10.62
CA ALA A 30 3.66 -8.66 -9.18
C ALA A 30 4.66 -9.76 -8.88
N SER A 31 5.89 -9.35 -8.54
CA SER A 31 6.89 -10.28 -8.02
C SER A 31 6.27 -10.99 -6.83
N GLU A 32 6.37 -12.31 -6.81
CA GLU A 32 5.79 -13.11 -5.74
C GLU A 32 6.18 -12.55 -4.37
N PRO A 33 5.24 -12.50 -3.41
CA PRO A 33 5.49 -11.95 -2.09
C PRO A 33 6.59 -12.79 -1.41
N LYS A 34 7.80 -12.25 -1.36
CA LYS A 34 8.93 -12.88 -0.66
C LYS A 34 8.57 -12.91 0.83
N THR A 35 8.21 -14.09 1.34
CA THR A 35 7.79 -14.27 2.73
C THR A 35 8.99 -14.08 3.65
N LEU A 36 8.93 -12.95 4.37
CA LEU A 36 9.62 -12.52 5.57
C LEU A 36 10.61 -13.53 6.18
N LYS A 37 11.81 -13.62 5.61
CA LYS A 37 12.99 -13.84 6.43
C LYS A 37 13.33 -12.49 7.06
N GLU A 38 13.50 -12.50 8.38
CA GLU A 38 13.89 -11.30 9.14
C GLU A 38 15.04 -10.58 8.41
N ARG A 39 14.89 -9.26 8.21
CA ARG A 39 15.87 -8.42 7.50
C ARG A 39 17.06 -8.10 8.40
N LEU A 40 17.80 -9.14 8.80
CA LEU A 40 18.96 -9.07 9.69
C LEU A 40 20.23 -8.55 9.00
N GLY A 41 20.23 -8.40 7.68
CA GLY A 41 21.35 -7.84 6.93
C GLY A 41 21.40 -6.31 6.96
N ASP A 42 22.53 -5.75 6.56
CA ASP A 42 22.65 -4.31 6.38
C ASP A 42 21.72 -3.79 5.26
N LYS A 43 21.30 -2.53 5.36
CA LYS A 43 20.35 -1.91 4.42
C LYS A 43 20.88 -1.85 2.98
N ALA A 44 22.19 -1.82 2.78
CA ALA A 44 22.79 -1.72 1.45
C ALA A 44 22.76 -3.06 0.69
N SER A 45 22.84 -4.18 1.41
CA SER A 45 22.69 -5.53 0.86
C SER A 45 21.23 -5.94 0.63
N ASP A 46 20.26 -5.14 1.06
CA ASP A 46 18.86 -5.50 0.97
C ASP A 46 18.33 -5.36 -0.47
N ASP A 47 17.96 -6.49 -1.08
CA ASP A 47 17.41 -6.54 -2.42
C ASP A 47 16.03 -5.88 -2.55
N GLN A 48 15.28 -5.84 -1.45
CA GLN A 48 13.97 -5.18 -1.37
C GLN A 48 14.07 -3.70 -1.00
N ARG A 49 15.28 -3.12 -0.98
CA ARG A 49 15.45 -1.68 -0.80
C ARG A 49 14.74 -0.87 -1.88
N VAL A 50 13.93 0.10 -1.44
CA VAL A 50 13.12 0.98 -2.31
C VAL A 50 13.95 2.15 -2.86
N ASN A 51 14.75 2.80 -2.02
CA ASN A 51 15.56 3.99 -2.37
C ASN A 51 17.00 3.85 -1.85
N ASN A 52 17.93 4.64 -2.36
CA ASN A 52 19.30 4.68 -1.87
C ASN A 52 19.50 5.73 -0.76
N CYS A 53 18.42 6.18 -0.12
CA CYS A 53 18.53 7.02 1.06
C CYS A 53 19.36 6.27 2.12
N HIS A 54 20.35 6.95 2.68
CA HIS A 54 21.34 6.38 3.62
C HIS A 54 22.18 5.19 3.09
N VAL A 55 22.24 4.97 1.78
CA VAL A 55 23.13 3.97 1.17
C VAL A 55 24.31 4.67 0.48
N PRO A 56 25.56 4.41 0.93
CA PRO A 56 26.78 4.94 0.29
C PRO A 56 26.88 4.53 -1.17
N VAL A 57 27.43 5.41 -2.03
CA VAL A 57 27.50 5.21 -3.48
C VAL A 57 28.20 3.90 -3.85
N ASP A 58 29.30 3.59 -3.17
CA ASP A 58 30.09 2.37 -3.42
C ASP A 58 29.33 1.08 -3.09
N ARG A 59 28.26 1.17 -2.30
CA ARG A 59 27.40 0.04 -1.92
C ARG A 59 26.09 0.00 -2.69
N ARG A 60 25.87 0.92 -3.63
CA ARG A 60 24.71 0.89 -4.52
C ARG A 60 25.00 -0.12 -5.62
N GLY A 61 24.41 -1.31 -5.51
CA GLY A 61 24.47 -2.29 -6.60
C GLY A 61 23.89 -1.75 -7.91
N ALA A 62 23.99 -2.52 -9.00
CA ALA A 62 23.66 -2.05 -10.36
C ALA A 62 22.22 -1.56 -10.58
N LYS A 63 21.28 -1.90 -9.69
CA LYS A 63 19.89 -1.41 -9.77
C LYS A 63 19.82 0.07 -9.42
N VAL A 64 19.50 0.89 -10.42
CA VAL A 64 19.15 2.30 -10.26
C VAL A 64 17.94 2.43 -9.35
N ARG A 65 18.08 3.24 -8.29
CA ARG A 65 17.01 3.54 -7.31
C ARG A 65 17.05 5.04 -7.00
N PRO A 66 15.92 5.65 -6.61
CA PRO A 66 15.88 7.05 -6.22
C PRO A 66 16.78 7.33 -5.02
N ASP A 67 17.40 8.51 -4.98
CA ASP A 67 18.30 8.91 -3.90
C ASP A 67 17.63 9.78 -2.82
N LYS A 68 16.45 10.31 -3.11
CA LYS A 68 15.72 11.18 -2.19
C LYS A 68 15.28 10.40 -0.95
N CYS A 69 15.64 10.94 0.21
CA CYS A 69 14.96 10.65 1.46
C CYS A 69 13.63 11.41 1.44
N MET A 70 12.52 10.70 1.67
CA MET A 70 11.24 11.35 1.94
C MET A 70 11.21 11.79 3.41
N PRO A 71 10.62 12.95 3.72
CA PRO A 71 10.49 13.45 5.09
C PRO A 71 9.58 12.56 5.97
#